data_AF-A0A1M5J6U0-F1
#
_entry.id   AF-A0A1M5J6U0-F1
#
_cell.length_a   1.000
_cell.length_b   1.000
_cell.length_c   1.000
_cell.angle_alpha   90.00
_cell.angle_beta   90.00
_cell.angle_gamma   90.00
#
_symmetry.space_group_name_H-M   'P 1'
#
loop_
_entity.id
_entity.type
_entity.pdbx_description
1 polymer ?
#
loop_
_entity_poly.entity_id
_entity_poly.type
_entity_poly.pdbx_seq_one_letter_code
_entity_poly.pdbx_strand_id
1 'polypeptide(L)'
;MKSRNILFVLALSVGMFATSCSNDDNEGETIVPIQGKYNLRQTGTIINGQEVLVDAPQNQSGCPGDYLDLRLSNTAVMGDYNGSDCALTETTGTYVRSHNDLTITVGNVSSTSDIMNLTNKELKIKDKTTGVITVYSR
;
A
#
# COMPACT_ATOMS: atom_id res chain seq x y z
N MET A 1 -71.86 -26.63 24.25
CA MET A 1 -71.06 -26.25 25.44
C MET A 1 -69.67 -26.86 25.25
N LYS A 2 -68.76 -26.22 24.51
CA LYS A 2 -67.72 -25.24 24.89
C LYS A 2 -66.68 -25.78 25.90
N SER A 3 -65.53 -26.22 25.38
CA SER A 3 -64.24 -26.37 26.08
C SER A 3 -63.11 -26.32 25.03
N ARG A 4 -62.55 -25.14 24.74
CA ARG A 4 -61.33 -24.51 25.32
C ARG A 4 -60.01 -25.09 24.79
N ASN A 5 -59.37 -24.25 23.95
CA ASN A 5 -57.96 -24.10 23.58
C ASN A 5 -56.92 -24.78 24.47
N ILE A 6 -55.91 -25.39 23.84
CA ILE A 6 -54.51 -25.33 24.30
C ILE A 6 -53.58 -25.18 23.08
N LEU A 7 -53.03 -23.99 22.91
CA LEU A 7 -51.83 -23.74 22.09
C LEU A 7 -50.62 -24.34 22.83
N PHE A 8 -49.77 -25.08 22.13
CA PHE A 8 -48.41 -25.34 22.56
C PHE A 8 -47.46 -24.43 21.78
N VAL A 9 -47.22 -23.24 22.32
CA VAL A 9 -46.10 -22.37 21.96
C VAL A 9 -44.92 -22.87 22.80
N LEU A 10 -43.97 -23.57 22.17
CA LEU A 10 -42.68 -23.86 22.79
C LEU A 10 -41.69 -22.75 22.38
N ALA A 11 -41.50 -21.82 23.31
CA ALA A 11 -40.36 -20.92 23.32
C ALA A 11 -39.31 -21.50 24.28
N LEU A 12 -38.05 -21.55 23.83
CA LEU A 12 -36.79 -21.21 24.54
C LEU A 12 -35.62 -22.01 23.95
N SER A 13 -34.86 -21.38 23.07
CA SER A 13 -33.43 -21.64 22.97
C SER A 13 -32.69 -20.30 23.02
N VAL A 14 -32.23 -19.98 24.22
CA VAL A 14 -31.27 -18.92 24.49
C VAL A 14 -29.94 -19.35 23.88
N GLY A 15 -29.65 -18.84 22.69
CA GLY A 15 -28.31 -18.90 22.09
C GLY A 15 -27.56 -17.60 22.38
N MET A 16 -27.07 -17.44 23.59
CA MET A 16 -26.07 -16.39 23.89
C MET A 16 -24.72 -16.84 23.31
N PHE A 17 -24.47 -16.50 22.05
CA PHE A 17 -23.10 -16.38 21.55
C PHE A 17 -22.67 -14.93 21.78
N ALA A 18 -22.35 -14.59 23.02
CA ALA A 18 -21.52 -13.41 23.29
C ALA A 18 -20.08 -13.80 22.91
N THR A 19 -19.72 -13.62 21.63
CA THR A 19 -18.31 -13.51 21.27
C THR A 19 -17.85 -12.20 21.91
N SER A 20 -17.11 -12.31 23.00
CA SER A 20 -16.35 -11.23 23.59
C SER A 20 -15.34 -10.73 22.55
N CYS A 21 -15.73 -9.77 21.72
CA CYS A 21 -14.78 -8.86 21.11
C CYS A 21 -14.26 -8.00 22.27
N SER A 22 -13.10 -8.40 22.81
CA SER A 22 -12.36 -7.59 23.76
C SER A 22 -12.05 -6.24 23.11
N ASN A 23 -12.38 -5.15 23.80
CA ASN A 23 -11.89 -3.79 23.59
C ASN A 23 -11.45 -3.44 22.16
N ASP A 24 -12.43 -3.12 21.32
CA ASP A 24 -12.72 -1.76 20.85
C ASP A 24 -11.59 -0.71 20.84
N ASP A 25 -10.43 -1.05 20.26
CA ASP A 25 -9.48 -0.09 19.69
C ASP A 25 -9.12 -0.53 18.26
N ASN A 26 -10.11 -0.74 17.41
CA ASN A 26 -9.92 -0.62 15.97
C ASN A 26 -10.53 0.71 15.56
N GLU A 27 -9.76 1.77 15.82
CA GLU A 27 -9.77 2.96 14.98
C GLU A 27 -9.78 2.44 13.55
N GLY A 28 -10.93 2.53 12.88
CA GLY A 28 -11.09 2.15 11.50
C GLY A 28 -10.19 3.07 10.69
N GLU A 29 -8.91 2.70 10.59
CA GLU A 29 -7.97 3.42 9.78
C GLU A 29 -8.58 3.44 8.40
N THR A 30 -8.87 4.65 7.92
CA THR A 30 -9.20 4.84 6.52
C THR A 30 -7.92 4.53 5.77
N ILE A 31 -7.70 3.25 5.46
CA ILE A 31 -6.49 2.78 4.79
C ILE A 31 -6.51 3.43 3.42
N VAL A 32 -5.70 4.47 3.24
CA VAL A 32 -5.50 5.11 1.94
C VAL A 32 -5.11 4.00 0.95
N PRO A 33 -5.85 3.84 -0.17
CA PRO A 33 -5.49 2.86 -1.18
C PRO A 33 -4.09 3.16 -1.69
N ILE A 34 -3.22 2.15 -1.70
CA ILE A 34 -1.87 2.28 -2.24
C ILE A 34 -1.88 2.30 -3.78
N GLN A 35 -3.04 2.07 -4.40
CA GLN A 35 -3.15 2.05 -5.85
C GLN A 35 -3.07 3.45 -6.45
N GLY A 36 -2.23 3.57 -7.47
CA GLY A 36 -2.00 4.81 -8.19
C GLY A 36 -0.70 4.82 -8.96
N LYS A 37 -0.58 5.83 -9.82
CA LYS A 37 0.66 6.20 -10.48
C LYS A 37 1.37 7.26 -9.66
N TYR A 38 2.59 6.97 -9.25
CA TYR A 38 3.41 7.79 -8.38
C TYR A 38 4.69 8.18 -9.11
N ASN A 39 4.93 9.47 -9.30
CA ASN A 39 6.12 9.99 -9.97
C ASN A 39 7.27 10.08 -8.98
N LEU A 40 8.43 9.58 -9.35
CA LEU A 40 9.64 9.61 -8.54
C LEU A 40 10.08 11.07 -8.34
N ARG A 41 10.32 11.46 -7.08
CA ARG A 41 10.75 12.83 -6.73
C ARG A 41 12.13 12.83 -6.12
N GLN A 42 12.33 12.05 -5.07
CA GLN A 42 13.55 12.11 -4.27
C GLN A 42 14.01 10.73 -3.86
N THR A 43 15.32 10.63 -3.63
CA THR A 43 15.93 9.46 -2.97
C THR A 43 16.84 9.91 -1.85
N GLY A 44 17.15 9.03 -0.91
CA GLY A 44 18.03 9.39 0.19
C GLY A 44 18.24 8.30 1.21
N THR A 45 18.74 8.70 2.37
CA THR A 45 19.04 7.81 3.49
C THR A 45 18.84 8.53 4.82
N ILE A 46 19.09 7.83 5.92
CA ILE A 46 19.07 8.40 7.27
C ILE A 46 20.52 8.55 7.75
N ILE A 47 20.93 9.78 8.05
CA ILE A 47 22.25 10.10 8.62
C ILE A 47 22.01 10.72 10.00
N ASN A 48 22.60 10.13 11.04
CA ASN A 48 22.45 10.60 12.43
C ASN A 48 20.98 10.76 12.89
N GLY A 49 20.09 9.89 12.42
CA GLY A 49 18.66 9.92 12.77
C GLY A 49 17.83 10.93 11.98
N GLN A 50 18.42 11.66 11.04
CA GLN A 50 17.72 12.62 10.19
C GLN A 50 17.64 12.10 8.74
N GLU A 51 16.47 12.25 8.11
CA GLU A 51 16.32 12.02 6.67
C GLU A 51 17.15 13.03 5.89
N VAL A 52 18.00 12.54 4.98
CA VAL A 52 18.75 13.33 4.01
C VAL A 52 18.27 12.91 2.64
N LEU A 53 17.45 13.75 2.01
CA LEU A 53 16.83 13.52 0.71
C LEU A 53 17.43 14.46 -0.34
N VAL A 54 17.63 13.93 -1.54
CA VAL A 54 18.05 14.68 -2.73
C VAL A 54 17.09 14.39 -3.87
N ASP A 55 17.01 15.30 -4.84
CA ASP A 55 16.27 15.04 -6.08
C ASP A 55 16.75 13.74 -6.72
N ALA A 56 15.79 12.93 -7.17
CA ALA A 56 16.07 11.59 -7.67
C ALA A 56 16.98 11.66 -8.91
N PRO A 57 18.25 11.20 -8.82
CA PRO A 57 19.18 11.28 -9.95
C PRO A 57 18.80 10.36 -11.11
N GLN A 58 17.86 9.44 -10.90
CA GLN A 58 17.29 8.57 -11.92
C GLN A 58 16.47 9.36 -12.93
N ASN A 59 15.81 10.45 -12.49
CA ASN A 59 15.02 11.28 -13.37
C ASN A 59 15.91 12.02 -14.37
N GLN A 60 15.74 11.73 -15.65
CA GLN A 60 16.40 12.47 -16.72
C GLN A 60 15.91 13.93 -16.78
N SER A 61 16.86 14.87 -16.76
CA SER A 61 16.55 16.30 -16.85
C SER A 61 15.82 16.64 -18.14
N GLY A 62 14.69 17.34 -18.03
CA GLY A 62 13.84 17.72 -19.16
C GLY A 62 12.76 16.69 -19.52
N CYS A 63 12.72 15.53 -18.85
CA CYS A 63 11.69 14.51 -19.04
C CYS A 63 10.59 14.56 -17.97
N PRO A 64 9.44 13.88 -18.19
CA PRO A 64 8.32 13.83 -17.22
C PRO A 64 8.66 13.25 -15.83
N GLY A 65 9.79 12.58 -15.69
CA GLY A 65 10.24 11.88 -14.49
C GLY A 65 9.73 10.44 -14.44
N ASP A 66 10.53 9.56 -13.84
CA ASP A 66 10.22 8.14 -13.69
C ASP A 66 9.01 7.93 -12.78
N TYR A 67 8.39 6.76 -12.86
CA TYR A 67 7.22 6.45 -12.03
C TYR A 67 7.12 5.00 -11.59
N LEU A 68 6.31 4.81 -10.55
CA LEU A 68 5.78 3.54 -10.09
C LEU A 68 4.25 3.58 -10.18
N ASP A 69 3.65 2.69 -10.97
CA ASP A 69 2.20 2.51 -11.09
C ASP A 69 1.78 1.20 -10.43
N LEU A 70 1.08 1.32 -9.30
CA LEU A 70 0.52 0.20 -8.53
C LEU A 70 -0.96 0.04 -8.89
N ARG A 71 -1.26 -0.98 -9.69
CA ARG A 71 -2.61 -1.20 -10.25
C ARG A 71 -3.49 -2.01 -9.30
N LEU A 72 -4.81 -1.91 -9.48
CA LEU A 72 -5.80 -2.73 -8.75
C LEU A 72 -5.63 -4.24 -8.98
N SER A 73 -5.00 -4.64 -10.10
CA SER A 73 -4.72 -6.04 -10.45
C SER A 73 -3.49 -6.64 -9.74
N ASN A 74 -2.95 -5.96 -8.71
CA ASN A 74 -1.67 -6.31 -8.08
C ASN A 74 -0.45 -6.26 -9.02
N THR A 75 -0.58 -5.58 -10.17
CA THR A 75 0.52 -5.33 -11.10
C THR A 75 1.28 -4.07 -10.69
N ALA A 76 2.60 -4.14 -10.65
CA ALA A 76 3.48 -2.98 -10.53
C ALA A 76 4.12 -2.67 -11.88
N VAL A 77 4.04 -1.43 -12.33
CA VAL A 77 4.71 -0.96 -13.56
C VAL A 77 5.67 0.16 -13.19
N MET A 78 6.95 -0.04 -13.49
CA MET A 78 8.00 0.95 -13.30
C MET A 78 8.34 1.55 -14.66
N GLY A 79 8.12 2.85 -14.82
CA GLY A 79 8.45 3.58 -16.04
C GLY A 79 9.72 4.40 -15.85
N ASP A 80 10.66 4.22 -16.77
CA ASP A 80 11.94 4.93 -16.86
C ASP A 80 11.94 5.79 -18.13
N TYR A 81 12.10 7.10 -17.98
CA TYR A 81 12.25 8.03 -19.10
C TYR A 81 13.72 8.39 -19.30
N ASN A 82 14.27 8.09 -20.48
CA ASN A 82 15.67 8.34 -20.78
C ASN A 82 15.92 8.92 -22.18
N GLY A 83 17.16 9.39 -22.40
CA GLY A 83 17.59 9.99 -23.66
C GLY A 83 17.12 11.43 -23.87
N SER A 84 17.45 12.01 -25.03
CA SER A 84 17.02 13.37 -25.42
C SER A 84 15.54 13.44 -25.75
N ASP A 85 14.96 12.32 -26.19
CA ASP A 85 13.59 12.24 -26.69
C ASP A 85 12.62 11.78 -25.58
N CYS A 86 13.13 11.57 -24.36
CA CYS A 86 12.38 11.02 -23.23
C CYS A 86 11.68 9.71 -23.61
N ALA A 87 12.45 8.77 -24.17
CA ALA A 87 11.95 7.45 -24.50
C ALA A 87 11.56 6.71 -23.21
N LEU A 88 10.36 6.12 -23.21
CA LEU A 88 9.83 5.39 -22.07
C LEU A 88 10.18 3.90 -22.18
N THR A 89 10.79 3.35 -21.15
CA THR A 89 10.91 1.91 -20.93
C THR A 89 10.05 1.52 -19.73
N GLU A 90 9.17 0.53 -19.91
CA GLU A 90 8.37 -0.01 -18.81
C GLU A 90 8.88 -1.40 -18.39
N THR A 91 9.11 -1.55 -17.08
CA THR A 91 9.33 -2.85 -16.45
C THR A 91 8.09 -3.23 -15.66
N THR A 92 7.56 -4.44 -15.88
CA THR A 92 6.35 -4.93 -15.20
C THR A 92 6.67 -6.04 -14.21
N GLY A 93 6.02 -5.99 -13.06
CA GLY A 93 6.07 -7.00 -12.02
C GLY A 93 4.73 -7.13 -11.28
N THR A 94 4.77 -7.76 -10.12
CA THR A 94 3.65 -7.81 -9.17
C THR A 94 4.01 -7.08 -7.90
N TYR A 95 3.00 -6.70 -7.12
CA TYR A 95 3.21 -6.21 -5.76
C TYR A 95 2.22 -6.82 -4.78
N VAL A 96 2.68 -6.91 -3.54
CA VAL A 96 1.87 -7.28 -2.37
C VAL A 96 2.09 -6.23 -1.31
N ARG A 97 1.00 -5.75 -0.72
CA ARG A 97 1.03 -4.94 0.50
C ARG A 97 0.58 -5.80 1.67
N SER A 98 1.35 -5.79 2.75
CA SER A 98 0.96 -6.37 4.03
C SER A 98 1.25 -5.37 5.14
N HIS A 99 0.21 -4.83 5.77
CA HIS A 99 0.34 -3.72 6.73
C HIS A 99 1.12 -2.54 6.12
N ASN A 100 2.31 -2.27 6.67
CA ASN A 100 3.24 -1.23 6.23
C ASN A 100 4.36 -1.76 5.34
N ASP A 101 4.29 -3.01 4.88
CA ASP A 101 5.27 -3.56 3.96
C ASP A 101 4.73 -3.51 2.53
N LEU A 102 5.55 -3.00 1.61
CA LEU A 102 5.35 -3.11 0.17
C LEU A 102 6.43 -4.04 -0.39
N THR A 103 6.03 -5.17 -0.94
CA THR A 103 6.91 -6.09 -1.67
C THR A 103 6.62 -5.99 -3.16
N ILE A 104 7.64 -5.74 -3.97
CA ILE A 104 7.57 -5.73 -5.43
C ILE A 104 8.40 -6.89 -5.97
N THR A 105 7.85 -7.65 -6.90
CA THR A 105 8.52 -8.79 -7.55
C THR A 105 8.58 -8.58 -9.05
N VAL A 106 9.78 -8.61 -9.63
CA VAL A 106 10.04 -8.55 -11.07
C VAL A 106 10.80 -9.81 -11.49
N GLY A 107 10.17 -10.65 -12.32
CA GLY A 107 10.69 -11.98 -12.63
C GLY A 107 10.87 -12.81 -11.35
N ASN A 108 12.11 -13.21 -11.06
CA ASN A 108 12.46 -14.00 -9.87
C ASN A 108 13.08 -13.17 -8.73
N VAL A 109 13.13 -11.84 -8.88
CA VAL A 109 13.74 -10.94 -7.90
C VAL A 109 12.64 -10.20 -7.16
N SER A 110 12.73 -10.14 -5.82
CA SER A 110 11.81 -9.38 -4.98
C SER A 110 12.56 -8.42 -4.08
N SER A 111 11.99 -7.23 -3.88
CA SER A 111 12.42 -6.26 -2.87
C SER A 111 11.25 -5.92 -1.96
N THR A 112 11.53 -5.72 -0.68
CA THR A 112 10.54 -5.33 0.32
C THR A 112 10.96 -4.01 0.95
N SER A 113 10.01 -3.08 1.04
CA SER A 113 10.19 -1.77 1.66
C SER A 113 9.19 -1.53 2.78
N ASP A 114 9.61 -0.79 3.80
CA ASP A 114 8.71 -0.16 4.77
C ASP A 114 8.02 1.03 4.10
N ILE A 115 6.70 1.12 4.23
CA ILE A 115 5.89 2.29 3.88
C ILE A 115 6.01 3.27 5.04
N MET A 116 6.82 4.31 4.87
CA MET A 116 7.06 5.34 5.88
C MET A 116 5.96 6.39 5.91
N ASN A 117 5.38 6.71 4.75
CA ASN A 117 4.25 7.62 4.63
C ASN A 117 3.40 7.22 3.43
N LEU A 118 2.08 7.21 3.59
CA LEU A 118 1.12 6.97 2.52
C LEU A 118 -0.05 7.93 2.66
N THR A 119 -0.18 8.83 1.68
CA THR A 119 -1.28 9.78 1.58
C THR A 119 -1.86 9.75 0.18
N ASN A 120 -2.91 10.54 -0.08
CA ASN A 120 -3.44 10.71 -1.43
C ASN A 120 -2.46 11.43 -2.39
N LYS A 121 -1.37 12.03 -1.87
CA LYS A 121 -0.39 12.81 -2.63
C LYS A 121 1.03 12.23 -2.61
N GLU A 122 1.33 11.37 -1.66
CA GLU A 122 2.70 10.88 -1.42
C GLU A 122 2.71 9.39 -1.10
N LEU A 123 3.71 8.70 -1.66
CA LEU A 123 4.17 7.40 -1.22
C LEU A 123 5.66 7.53 -0.88
N LYS A 124 6.00 7.40 0.41
CA LYS A 124 7.39 7.34 0.87
C LYS A 124 7.68 5.93 1.37
N ILE A 125 8.69 5.30 0.78
CA ILE A 125 9.10 3.94 1.13
C ILE A 125 10.58 3.90 1.49
N LYS A 126 10.97 2.94 2.33
CA LYS A 126 12.37 2.64 2.66
C LYS A 126 12.66 1.18 2.39
N ASP A 127 13.59 0.91 1.48
CA ASP A 127 14.00 -0.46 1.18
C ASP A 127 14.66 -1.11 2.41
N LYS A 128 14.18 -2.30 2.80
CA LYS A 128 14.60 -2.98 4.02
C LYS A 128 16.04 -3.50 3.96
N THR A 129 16.55 -3.72 2.76
CA THR A 129 17.88 -4.33 2.55
C THR A 129 18.95 -3.25 2.49
N THR A 130 18.69 -2.18 1.74
CA THR A 130 19.64 -1.10 1.44
C THR A 130 19.46 0.11 2.35
N GLY A 131 18.28 0.26 2.96
CA GLY A 131 17.93 1.43 3.76
C GLY A 131 17.68 2.70 2.93
N VAL A 132 17.66 2.60 1.59
CA VAL A 132 17.37 3.73 0.69
C VAL A 132 15.92 4.15 0.87
N ILE A 133 15.70 5.45 1.08
CA ILE A 133 14.38 6.08 1.09
C ILE A 133 14.08 6.55 -0.32
N THR A 134 12.88 6.26 -0.80
CA THR A 134 12.35 6.75 -2.07
C THR A 134 11.04 7.46 -1.83
N VAL A 135 10.94 8.70 -2.33
CA VAL A 135 9.74 9.54 -2.22
C VAL A 135 9.13 9.68 -3.61
N TYR A 136 7.84 9.35 -3.70
CA TYR A 136 7.04 9.56 -4.88
C TYR A 136 5.87 10.49 -4.62
N SER A 137 5.41 11.22 -5.64
CA SER A 137 4.22 12.06 -5.58
C SER A 137 3.17 11.67 -6.62
N ARG A 138 1.90 11.86 -6.28
CA ARG A 138 0.77 11.68 -7.19
C ARG A 138 0.44 12.97 -7.95
#